data_AF-A0A9D6Z5C3-F1
#
_entry.id   AF-A0A9D6Z5C3-F1
#
_cell.length_a   1.000
_cell.length_b   1.000
_cell.length_c   1.000
_cell.angle_alpha   90.00
_cell.angle_beta   90.00
_cell.angle_gamma   90.00
#
_symmetry.space_group_name_H-M   'P 1'
#
loop_
_entity.id
_entity.type
_entity.pdbx_description
1 polymer ?
#
loop_
_entity_poly.entity_id
_entity_poly.type
_entity_poly.pdbx_seq_one_letter_code
_entity_poly.pdbx_strand_id
1 'polypeptide(L)'
;MANEIFYSFMTALLICMALVQPLRLLAGRFHVMMDQPGERKVHQSPIPKVGGIAFGVGALASILWWAPKDGSTIAILVGGAIILGFGLWDDRVNLNYRIKLLGQVLAALAVVVVGGIRFESIPFLPTADLPVWIGIPVTVFFLVAASNAVNLSDGLDGLAGGLSFLTLCGIGYLAYLSDNQALLLLTVPFLGGLLGFLRYNTYPARIFMGDSGSQLLGLIMGILAILLTDSTRGPYSPALSLFLLGLPFLDTLGVAGQRLAEGHSPFTGDRKHFHHKLMTAGLSHYEAVTVIYTIQAGMVGLAFLLQWRSDTLIVPLYLILACTVLALFIAAGQGLIANPIPQAVRLRSNKWLSNIRNGPWLSDLPIRFLAVVVPLFLIASVFLPASIPDDVRYISIALFAAVLFGLTVLPKLAPYFVRGGLYIGSTFLLYASDASWMQAVAPIPMTYHVLFGILAIMVLLCMRFDRQNRFQTTPLDYLMVCLAVIFPFLPEVSTDISSLGLFAAKLIVLFLSFELLMQEFSNRMRQLGLVSLWVLLGLAVRGWL
;
A
#
# COMPACT_ATOMS: atom_id res chain seq x y z
N MET A 1 9.35 -21.45 5.39
CA MET A 1 8.27 -20.56 4.93
C MET A 1 8.68 -19.12 4.67
N ALA A 2 9.72 -18.54 5.29
CA ALA A 2 10.13 -17.14 5.01
C ALA A 2 10.40 -16.87 3.50
N ASN A 3 11.07 -17.81 2.83
CA ASN A 3 11.30 -17.75 1.38
C ASN A 3 9.99 -17.79 0.57
N GLU A 4 9.02 -18.60 0.97
CA GLU A 4 7.71 -18.70 0.29
C GLU A 4 6.91 -17.41 0.42
N ILE A 5 6.99 -16.74 1.57
CA ILE A 5 6.36 -15.43 1.78
C ILE A 5 6.99 -14.38 0.85
N PHE A 6 8.32 -14.33 0.76
CA PHE A 6 9.01 -13.42 -0.15
C PHE A 6 8.67 -13.72 -1.63
N TYR A 7 8.74 -14.99 -2.04
CA TYR A 7 8.43 -15.36 -3.43
C TYR A 7 6.95 -15.17 -3.78
N SER A 8 6.03 -15.38 -2.84
CA SER A 8 4.60 -15.14 -3.07
C SER A 8 4.30 -13.65 -3.27
N PHE A 9 4.96 -12.76 -2.52
CA PHE A 9 4.94 -11.32 -2.76
C PHE A 9 5.47 -10.96 -4.16
N MET A 10 6.69 -11.43 -4.48
CA MET A 10 7.37 -11.11 -5.75
C MET A 10 6.60 -11.63 -6.95
N THR A 11 6.07 -12.84 -6.91
CA THR A 11 5.27 -13.42 -8.00
C THR A 11 4.00 -12.60 -8.25
N ALA A 12 3.25 -12.22 -7.21
CA ALA A 12 2.07 -11.39 -7.36
C ALA A 12 2.39 -10.00 -7.93
N LEU A 13 3.46 -9.37 -7.45
CA LEU A 13 3.96 -8.08 -7.92
C LEU A 13 4.32 -8.14 -9.42
N LEU A 14 5.13 -9.13 -9.81
CA LEU A 14 5.61 -9.28 -11.19
C LEU A 14 4.48 -9.63 -12.15
N ILE A 15 3.57 -10.53 -11.77
CA ILE A 15 2.39 -10.86 -12.58
C ILE A 15 1.52 -9.63 -12.77
N CYS A 16 1.26 -8.86 -11.70
CA CYS A 16 0.48 -7.63 -11.80
C CYS A 16 1.13 -6.64 -12.78
N MET A 17 2.43 -6.34 -12.61
CA MET A 17 3.15 -5.41 -13.49
C MET A 17 3.18 -5.88 -14.95
N ALA A 18 3.38 -7.19 -15.17
CA ALA A 18 3.39 -7.79 -16.50
C ALA A 18 2.00 -7.74 -17.18
N LEU A 19 0.91 -7.88 -16.42
CA LEU A 19 -0.45 -7.87 -16.94
C LEU A 19 -0.99 -6.46 -17.23
N VAL A 20 -0.56 -5.44 -16.48
CA VAL A 20 -1.10 -4.07 -16.64
C VAL A 20 -0.97 -3.56 -18.08
N GLN A 21 0.20 -3.72 -18.70
CA GLN A 21 0.46 -3.17 -20.04
C GLN A 21 -0.36 -3.85 -21.15
N PRO A 22 -0.40 -5.19 -21.29
CA PRO A 22 -1.24 -5.84 -22.28
C PRO A 22 -2.73 -5.58 -22.04
N LEU A 23 -3.20 -5.60 -20.78
CA LEU A 23 -4.60 -5.29 -20.47
C LEU A 23 -4.97 -3.85 -20.86
N ARG A 24 -4.09 -2.88 -20.62
CA ARG A 24 -4.28 -1.49 -21.05
C ARG A 24 -4.41 -1.36 -22.57
N LEU A 25 -3.55 -2.05 -23.32
CA LEU A 25 -3.58 -2.04 -24.79
C LEU A 25 -4.87 -2.67 -25.33
N LEU A 26 -5.31 -3.79 -24.74
CA LEU A 26 -6.55 -4.46 -25.11
C LEU A 26 -7.78 -3.60 -24.80
N ALA A 27 -7.84 -3.00 -23.61
CA ALA A 27 -8.93 -2.12 -23.20
C ALA A 27 -9.07 -0.92 -24.17
N GLY A 28 -7.95 -0.29 -24.52
CA GLY A 28 -7.91 0.81 -25.50
C GLY A 28 -8.32 0.38 -26.91
N ARG A 29 -7.85 -0.79 -27.37
CA ARG A 29 -8.13 -1.29 -28.73
C ARG A 29 -9.59 -1.66 -28.93
N PHE A 30 -10.22 -2.27 -27.93
CA PHE A 30 -11.59 -2.75 -28.02
C PHE A 30 -12.62 -1.75 -27.45
N HIS A 31 -12.18 -0.62 -26.88
CA HIS A 31 -13.05 0.33 -26.16
C HIS A 31 -13.87 -0.33 -25.04
N VAL A 32 -13.35 -1.41 -24.46
CA VAL A 32 -14.00 -2.19 -23.39
C VAL A 32 -13.36 -1.81 -22.06
N MET A 33 -14.17 -1.65 -21.00
CA MET A 33 -13.71 -1.26 -19.65
C MET A 33 -12.98 0.11 -19.60
N MET A 34 -13.33 1.03 -20.50
CA MET A 34 -12.80 2.40 -20.48
C MET A 34 -13.70 3.28 -19.63
N ASP A 35 -13.14 3.92 -18.61
CA ASP A 35 -13.86 4.90 -17.82
C ASP A 35 -13.86 6.25 -18.54
N GLN A 36 -14.98 6.61 -19.15
CA GLN A 36 -15.11 7.87 -19.91
C GLN A 36 -15.25 9.08 -18.98
N PRO A 37 -14.66 10.24 -19.34
CA PRO A 37 -14.86 11.51 -18.62
C PRO A 37 -16.34 11.90 -18.60
N GLY A 38 -16.80 12.53 -17.52
CA GLY A 38 -18.17 13.03 -17.41
C GLY A 38 -18.31 14.02 -16.27
N GLU A 39 -19.47 14.68 -16.15
CA GLU A 39 -19.74 15.76 -15.18
C GLU A 39 -19.56 15.36 -13.70
N ARG A 40 -19.37 14.07 -13.41
CA ARG A 40 -19.20 13.51 -12.06
C ARG A 40 -17.77 13.05 -11.75
N LYS A 41 -16.85 13.10 -12.71
CA LYS A 41 -15.51 12.50 -12.58
C LYS A 41 -14.40 13.54 -12.66
N VAL A 42 -13.33 13.31 -11.90
CA VAL A 42 -12.22 14.27 -11.76
C VAL A 42 -11.22 14.18 -12.93
N HIS A 43 -11.22 13.07 -13.68
CA HIS A 43 -10.31 12.85 -14.80
C HIS A 43 -10.82 13.47 -16.12
N GLN A 44 -9.90 13.97 -16.94
CA GLN A 44 -10.20 14.63 -18.21
C GLN A 44 -9.98 13.73 -19.45
N SER A 45 -9.43 12.53 -19.26
CA SER A 45 -9.13 11.58 -20.34
C SER A 45 -9.61 10.17 -19.99
N PRO A 46 -10.07 9.35 -20.96
CA PRO A 46 -10.51 7.98 -20.71
C PRO A 46 -9.40 7.11 -20.08
N ILE A 47 -9.68 6.50 -18.93
CA ILE A 47 -8.72 5.65 -18.19
C ILE A 47 -9.27 4.21 -18.11
N PRO A 48 -8.47 3.18 -18.43
CA PRO A 48 -8.92 1.78 -18.41
C PRO A 48 -9.06 1.21 -16.99
N LYS A 49 -10.18 0.51 -16.73
CA LYS A 49 -10.50 -0.21 -15.48
C LYS A 49 -9.94 -1.64 -15.49
N VAL A 50 -8.61 -1.75 -15.56
CA VAL A 50 -7.92 -3.06 -15.67
C VAL A 50 -7.12 -3.43 -14.43
N GLY A 51 -7.04 -2.53 -13.46
CA GLY A 51 -6.23 -2.71 -12.26
C GLY A 51 -6.66 -3.91 -11.42
N GLY A 52 -7.96 -4.03 -11.16
CA GLY A 52 -8.56 -5.15 -10.42
C GLY A 52 -8.19 -6.52 -10.96
N ILE A 53 -8.21 -6.64 -12.28
CA ILE A 53 -7.82 -7.87 -12.99
C ILE A 53 -6.34 -8.15 -12.75
N ALA A 54 -5.48 -7.15 -12.96
CA ALA A 54 -4.04 -7.33 -12.89
C ALA A 54 -3.55 -7.76 -11.50
N PHE A 55 -3.94 -7.05 -10.44
CA PHE A 55 -3.52 -7.43 -9.10
C PHE A 55 -4.31 -8.62 -8.56
N GLY A 56 -5.60 -8.75 -8.90
CA GLY A 56 -6.44 -9.85 -8.44
C GLY A 56 -5.96 -11.19 -8.98
N VAL A 57 -5.71 -11.28 -10.29
CA VAL A 57 -5.12 -12.48 -10.90
C VAL A 57 -3.71 -12.74 -10.37
N GLY A 58 -2.88 -11.71 -10.23
CA GLY A 58 -1.53 -11.85 -9.68
C GLY A 58 -1.52 -12.41 -8.26
N ALA A 59 -2.36 -11.89 -7.38
CA ALA A 59 -2.47 -12.35 -5.99
C ALA A 59 -3.07 -13.76 -5.90
N LEU A 60 -4.18 -14.04 -6.59
CA LEU A 60 -4.82 -15.37 -6.55
C LEU A 60 -3.93 -16.46 -7.18
N ALA A 61 -3.23 -16.17 -8.29
CA ALA A 61 -2.30 -17.11 -8.89
C ALA A 61 -1.09 -17.39 -7.98
N SER A 62 -0.60 -16.36 -7.28
CA SER A 62 0.47 -16.51 -6.30
C SER A 62 0.01 -17.36 -5.10
N ILE A 63 -1.18 -17.13 -4.56
CA ILE A 63 -1.77 -17.97 -3.50
C ILE A 63 -1.92 -19.42 -3.96
N LEU A 64 -2.46 -19.63 -5.17
CA LEU A 64 -2.61 -20.96 -5.76
C LEU A 64 -1.26 -21.69 -5.88
N TRP A 65 -0.16 -20.97 -6.12
CA TRP A 65 1.16 -21.58 -6.19
C TRP A 65 1.75 -21.83 -4.80
N TRP A 66 1.84 -20.80 -3.95
CA TRP A 66 2.65 -20.81 -2.74
C TRP A 66 1.92 -21.21 -1.45
N ALA A 67 0.63 -20.89 -1.30
CA ALA A 67 -0.08 -21.13 -0.03
C ALA A 67 -0.42 -22.63 0.17
N PRO A 68 -0.58 -23.15 1.40
CA PRO A 68 -1.08 -24.50 1.62
C PRO A 68 -2.48 -24.70 1.02
N LYS A 69 -2.83 -25.90 0.54
CA LYS A 69 -4.12 -26.15 -0.16
C LYS A 69 -5.20 -26.58 0.84
N ASP A 70 -5.30 -25.85 1.94
CA ASP A 70 -6.29 -26.06 2.99
C ASP A 70 -7.65 -25.41 2.64
N GLY A 71 -8.67 -25.67 3.47
CA GLY A 71 -10.01 -25.12 3.26
C GLY A 71 -10.03 -23.60 3.16
N SER A 72 -9.21 -22.90 3.94
CA SER A 72 -9.12 -21.43 3.94
C SER A 72 -8.58 -20.89 2.61
N THR A 73 -7.53 -21.52 2.09
CA THR A 73 -6.94 -21.16 0.80
C THR A 73 -7.89 -21.43 -0.35
N ILE A 74 -8.55 -22.59 -0.37
CA ILE A 74 -9.54 -22.92 -1.40
C ILE A 74 -10.72 -21.95 -1.35
N ALA A 75 -11.20 -21.59 -0.15
CA ALA A 75 -12.25 -20.60 0.04
C ALA A 75 -11.89 -19.23 -0.52
N ILE A 76 -10.67 -18.74 -0.27
CA ILE A 76 -10.17 -17.48 -0.82
C ILE A 76 -10.06 -17.54 -2.34
N LEU A 77 -9.55 -18.65 -2.90
CA LEU A 77 -9.42 -18.81 -4.35
C LEU A 77 -10.79 -18.84 -5.04
N VAL A 78 -11.74 -19.61 -4.52
CA VAL A 78 -13.09 -19.75 -5.09
C VAL A 78 -13.90 -18.47 -4.89
N GLY A 79 -13.98 -17.95 -3.66
CA GLY A 79 -14.69 -16.70 -3.37
C GLY A 79 -14.10 -15.51 -4.11
N GLY A 80 -12.76 -15.43 -4.16
CA GLY A 80 -12.02 -14.42 -4.91
C GLY A 80 -12.27 -14.51 -6.42
N ALA A 81 -12.28 -15.71 -7.00
CA ALA A 81 -12.60 -15.89 -8.42
C ALA A 81 -14.05 -15.50 -8.76
N ILE A 82 -15.02 -15.86 -7.90
CA ILE A 82 -16.43 -15.49 -8.07
C ILE A 82 -16.58 -13.97 -8.06
N ILE A 83 -16.10 -13.28 -7.02
CA ILE A 83 -16.30 -11.83 -6.89
C ILE A 83 -15.53 -11.06 -7.98
N LEU A 84 -14.32 -11.51 -8.34
CA LEU A 84 -13.54 -10.92 -9.42
C LEU A 84 -14.27 -11.08 -10.76
N GLY A 85 -14.85 -12.25 -11.03
CA GLY A 85 -15.63 -12.52 -12.23
C GLY A 85 -16.90 -11.66 -12.32
N PHE A 86 -17.66 -11.53 -11.23
CA PHE A 86 -18.83 -10.66 -11.17
C PHE A 86 -18.47 -9.19 -11.33
N GLY A 87 -17.42 -8.72 -10.66
CA GLY A 87 -16.98 -7.34 -10.81
C GLY A 87 -16.40 -7.05 -12.20
N LEU A 88 -15.78 -8.03 -12.86
CA LEU A 88 -15.36 -7.91 -14.27
C LEU A 88 -16.55 -7.78 -15.22
N TRP A 89 -17.62 -8.52 -14.92
CA TRP A 89 -18.87 -8.41 -15.66
C TRP A 89 -19.49 -7.03 -15.44
N ASP A 90 -19.52 -6.54 -14.19
CA ASP A 90 -20.00 -5.20 -13.83
C ASP A 90 -19.23 -4.10 -14.56
N ASP A 91 -17.89 -4.15 -14.55
CA ASP A 91 -17.02 -3.21 -15.25
C ASP A 91 -17.26 -3.15 -16.77
N ARG A 92 -17.83 -4.21 -17.37
CA ARG A 92 -18.19 -4.24 -18.79
C ARG A 92 -19.58 -3.68 -19.08
N VAL A 93 -20.60 -4.07 -18.31
CA VAL A 93 -22.01 -3.85 -18.68
C VAL A 93 -22.78 -2.96 -17.72
N ASN A 94 -22.20 -2.52 -16.60
CA ASN A 94 -22.86 -1.85 -15.48
C ASN A 94 -24.10 -2.64 -15.01
N LEU A 95 -23.86 -3.67 -14.21
CA LEU A 95 -24.90 -4.56 -13.71
C LEU A 95 -25.87 -3.81 -12.77
N ASN A 96 -27.11 -4.31 -12.71
CA ASN A 96 -28.06 -3.83 -11.72
C ASN A 96 -27.65 -4.28 -10.30
N TYR A 97 -27.96 -3.48 -9.29
CA TYR A 97 -27.56 -3.68 -7.89
C TYR A 97 -27.91 -5.08 -7.34
N ARG A 98 -29.01 -5.68 -7.82
CA ARG A 98 -29.45 -7.04 -7.42
C ARG A 98 -28.48 -8.12 -7.87
N ILE A 99 -27.95 -8.02 -9.09
CA ILE A 99 -27.00 -9.00 -9.65
C ILE A 99 -25.63 -8.84 -8.99
N LYS A 100 -25.22 -7.59 -8.74
CA LYS A 100 -24.00 -7.27 -7.99
C LYS A 100 -24.06 -7.87 -6.58
N LEU A 101 -25.17 -7.64 -5.86
CA LEU A 101 -25.39 -8.21 -4.53
C LEU A 101 -25.41 -9.75 -4.56
N LEU A 102 -26.03 -10.36 -5.57
CA LEU A 102 -26.02 -11.81 -5.74
C LEU A 102 -24.59 -12.35 -5.86
N GLY A 103 -23.75 -11.73 -6.69
CA GLY A 103 -22.34 -12.11 -6.84
C GLY A 103 -21.56 -12.02 -5.53
N GLN A 104 -21.76 -10.94 -4.76
CA GLN A 104 -21.14 -10.75 -3.44
C GLN A 104 -21.61 -11.82 -2.43
N VAL A 105 -22.91 -12.12 -2.39
CA VAL A 105 -23.47 -13.15 -1.51
C VAL A 105 -22.97 -14.54 -1.89
N LEU A 106 -22.90 -14.87 -3.18
CA LEU A 106 -22.36 -16.16 -3.64
C LEU A 106 -20.88 -16.31 -3.29
N ALA A 107 -20.08 -15.26 -3.46
CA ALA A 107 -18.67 -15.27 -3.06
C ALA A 107 -18.52 -15.45 -1.55
N ALA A 108 -19.30 -14.72 -0.74
CA ALA A 108 -19.28 -14.83 0.72
C ALA A 108 -19.76 -16.21 1.20
N LEU A 109 -20.80 -16.78 0.58
CA LEU A 109 -21.26 -18.14 0.90
C LEU A 109 -20.22 -19.20 0.54
N ALA A 110 -19.54 -19.06 -0.60
CA ALA A 110 -18.45 -19.98 -0.96
C ALA A 110 -17.35 -19.99 0.11
N VAL A 111 -17.00 -18.81 0.64
CA VAL A 111 -16.02 -18.68 1.72
C VAL A 111 -16.47 -19.40 2.98
N VAL A 112 -17.72 -19.18 3.40
CA VAL A 112 -18.28 -19.77 4.63
C VAL A 112 -18.44 -21.29 4.50
N VAL A 113 -18.93 -21.79 3.37
CA VAL A 113 -19.24 -23.21 3.16
C VAL A 113 -17.99 -24.03 2.88
N VAL A 114 -17.06 -23.52 2.05
CA VAL A 114 -15.85 -24.27 1.66
C VAL A 114 -14.76 -24.17 2.72
N GLY A 115 -14.56 -22.98 3.29
CA GLY A 115 -13.47 -22.73 4.23
C GLY A 115 -13.86 -22.84 5.69
N GLY A 116 -15.16 -22.94 6.00
CA GLY A 116 -15.66 -22.84 7.37
C GLY A 116 -15.33 -21.50 8.02
N ILE A 117 -15.01 -20.46 7.23
CA ILE A 117 -14.59 -19.15 7.74
C ILE A 117 -15.85 -18.39 8.14
N ARG A 118 -16.04 -18.21 9.45
CA ARG A 118 -17.17 -17.49 10.03
C ARG A 118 -16.79 -16.91 11.39
N PHE A 119 -17.59 -15.96 11.86
CA PHE A 119 -17.55 -15.57 13.26
C PHE A 119 -18.08 -16.72 14.12
N GLU A 120 -17.25 -17.18 15.06
CA GLU A 120 -17.61 -18.22 16.04
C GLU A 120 -17.91 -17.65 17.43
N SER A 121 -17.57 -16.38 17.68
CA SER A 121 -17.82 -15.71 18.95
C SER A 121 -18.46 -14.34 18.76
N ILE A 122 -19.20 -13.90 19.77
CA ILE A 122 -19.81 -12.56 19.81
C ILE A 122 -18.80 -11.61 20.45
N PRO A 123 -18.57 -10.40 19.88
CA PRO A 123 -17.82 -9.36 20.57
C PRO A 123 -18.37 -9.16 21.98
N PHE A 124 -17.53 -9.00 22.99
CA PHE A 124 -17.88 -8.91 24.42
C PHE A 124 -18.24 -10.22 25.14
N LEU A 125 -18.53 -11.31 24.42
CA LEU A 125 -18.83 -12.63 24.99
C LEU A 125 -17.97 -13.72 24.31
N PRO A 126 -16.63 -13.66 24.44
CA PRO A 126 -15.73 -14.59 23.73
C PRO A 126 -15.88 -16.05 24.17
N THR A 127 -16.51 -16.32 25.30
CA THR A 127 -16.79 -17.68 25.82
C THR A 127 -18.13 -18.25 25.36
N ALA A 128 -18.95 -17.47 24.65
CA ALA A 128 -20.24 -17.93 24.12
C ALA A 128 -20.09 -18.23 22.63
N ASP A 129 -20.16 -19.52 22.27
CA ASP A 129 -20.18 -19.96 20.89
C ASP A 129 -21.39 -19.36 20.17
N LEU A 130 -21.14 -18.70 19.04
CA LEU A 130 -22.17 -18.15 18.20
C LEU A 130 -22.85 -19.29 17.43
N PRO A 131 -24.18 -19.48 17.57
CA PRO A 131 -24.87 -20.53 16.85
C PRO A 131 -24.68 -20.40 15.35
N VAL A 132 -24.45 -21.52 14.65
CA VAL A 132 -24.16 -21.56 13.21
C VAL A 132 -25.20 -20.79 12.37
N TRP A 133 -26.47 -20.87 12.76
CA TRP A 133 -27.58 -20.18 12.08
C TRP A 133 -27.53 -18.65 12.21
N ILE A 134 -26.79 -18.10 13.18
CA ILE A 134 -26.48 -16.67 13.30
C ILE A 134 -25.12 -16.35 12.67
N GLY A 135 -24.11 -17.18 12.94
CA GLY A 135 -22.74 -16.96 12.46
C GLY A 135 -22.63 -16.88 10.94
N ILE A 136 -23.37 -17.71 10.21
CA ILE A 136 -23.38 -17.68 8.74
C ILE A 136 -23.96 -16.36 8.20
N PRO A 137 -25.21 -15.94 8.53
CA PRO A 137 -25.74 -14.67 8.07
C PRO A 137 -24.89 -13.45 8.45
N VAL A 138 -24.38 -13.41 9.69
CA VAL A 138 -23.53 -12.29 10.17
C VAL A 138 -22.24 -12.21 9.36
N THR A 139 -21.61 -13.34 9.10
CA THR A 139 -20.39 -13.40 8.29
C THR A 139 -20.65 -12.95 6.85
N VAL A 140 -21.71 -13.46 6.22
CA VAL A 140 -22.08 -13.08 4.85
C VAL A 140 -22.37 -11.58 4.78
N PHE A 141 -23.14 -11.04 5.74
CA PHE A 141 -23.42 -9.61 5.80
C PHE A 141 -22.14 -8.79 5.95
N PHE A 142 -21.24 -9.19 6.84
CA PHE A 142 -19.96 -8.50 7.06
C PHE A 142 -19.08 -8.48 5.80
N LEU A 143 -18.92 -9.62 5.12
CA LEU A 143 -18.12 -9.72 3.89
C LEU A 143 -18.71 -8.90 2.73
N VAL A 144 -20.04 -8.93 2.58
CA VAL A 144 -20.76 -8.10 1.60
C VAL A 144 -20.61 -6.61 1.94
N ALA A 145 -20.74 -6.24 3.22
CA ALA A 145 -20.58 -4.87 3.67
C ALA A 145 -19.15 -4.36 3.45
N ALA A 146 -18.13 -5.17 3.75
CA ALA A 146 -16.73 -4.85 3.49
C ALA A 146 -16.46 -4.63 1.99
N SER A 147 -16.99 -5.52 1.13
CA SER A 147 -16.90 -5.39 -0.34
C SER A 147 -17.48 -4.08 -0.84
N ASN A 148 -18.67 -3.69 -0.34
CA ASN A 148 -19.31 -2.44 -0.73
C ASN A 148 -18.62 -1.20 -0.13
N ALA A 149 -18.14 -1.27 1.10
CA ALA A 149 -17.44 -0.16 1.75
C ALA A 149 -16.16 0.23 1.00
N VAL A 150 -15.39 -0.77 0.53
CA VAL A 150 -14.18 -0.52 -0.27
C VAL A 150 -14.54 -0.01 -1.67
N ASN A 151 -15.59 -0.57 -2.31
CA ASN A 151 -16.09 -0.08 -3.59
C ASN A 151 -16.54 1.39 -3.54
N LEU A 152 -17.20 1.82 -2.46
CA LEU A 152 -17.59 3.22 -2.24
C LEU A 152 -16.40 4.14 -1.93
N SER A 153 -15.32 3.60 -1.36
CA SER A 153 -14.10 4.35 -1.05
C SER A 153 -13.24 4.62 -2.29
N ASP A 154 -13.48 3.94 -3.41
CA ASP A 154 -12.74 4.07 -4.68
C ASP A 154 -13.15 5.32 -5.49
N GLY A 155 -13.10 6.49 -4.85
CA GLY A 155 -13.51 7.77 -5.44
C GLY A 155 -12.38 8.68 -5.91
N LEU A 156 -11.13 8.40 -5.52
CA LEU A 156 -9.93 9.18 -5.88
C LEU A 156 -8.78 8.26 -6.28
N ASP A 157 -7.85 8.76 -7.09
CA ASP A 157 -6.69 8.04 -7.60
C ASP A 157 -5.79 7.57 -6.44
N GLY A 158 -5.56 6.26 -6.36
CA GLY A 158 -4.78 5.63 -5.29
C GLY A 158 -5.57 5.35 -4.01
N LEU A 159 -6.70 6.01 -3.73
CA LEU A 159 -7.34 6.03 -2.42
C LEU A 159 -7.72 4.63 -1.90
N ALA A 160 -8.57 3.90 -2.62
CA ALA A 160 -9.00 2.56 -2.19
C ALA A 160 -7.83 1.56 -2.15
N GLY A 161 -6.92 1.64 -3.11
CA GLY A 161 -5.72 0.79 -3.15
C GLY A 161 -4.80 1.02 -1.96
N GLY A 162 -4.54 2.27 -1.58
CA GLY A 162 -3.67 2.59 -0.45
C GLY A 162 -4.32 2.32 0.91
N LEU A 163 -5.62 2.58 1.07
CA LEU A 163 -6.37 2.17 2.26
C LEU A 163 -6.33 0.65 2.46
N SER A 164 -6.52 -0.09 1.37
CA SER A 164 -6.46 -1.56 1.41
C SER A 164 -5.04 -2.05 1.70
N PHE A 165 -4.03 -1.43 1.12
CA PHE A 165 -2.62 -1.76 1.39
C PHE A 165 -2.26 -1.55 2.86
N LEU A 166 -2.62 -0.40 3.46
CA LEU A 166 -2.39 -0.13 4.88
C LEU A 166 -3.09 -1.16 5.79
N THR A 167 -4.32 -1.53 5.45
CA THR A 167 -5.09 -2.54 6.17
C THR A 167 -4.42 -3.91 6.11
N LEU A 168 -3.99 -4.33 4.91
CA LEU A 168 -3.30 -5.61 4.69
C LEU A 168 -1.91 -5.61 5.35
N CYS A 169 -1.21 -4.48 5.43
CA CYS A 169 0.02 -4.36 6.22
C CYS A 169 -0.26 -4.60 7.71
N GLY A 170 -1.33 -4.02 8.25
CA GLY A 170 -1.75 -4.24 9.63
C GLY A 170 -2.10 -5.70 9.91
N ILE A 171 -2.93 -6.31 9.05
CA ILE A 171 -3.29 -7.73 9.14
C ILE A 171 -2.06 -8.62 9.04
N GLY A 172 -1.20 -8.39 8.04
CA GLY A 172 0.02 -9.17 7.83
C GLY A 172 0.98 -9.05 9.01
N TYR A 173 1.13 -7.85 9.58
CA TYR A 173 2.00 -7.65 10.73
C TYR A 173 1.46 -8.34 12.00
N LEU A 174 0.16 -8.28 12.27
CA LEU A 174 -0.46 -9.02 13.37
C LEU A 174 -0.41 -10.54 13.16
N ALA A 175 -0.62 -11.00 11.92
CA ALA A 175 -0.45 -12.41 11.56
C ALA A 175 0.98 -12.89 11.85
N TYR A 176 1.97 -12.05 11.56
CA TYR A 176 3.37 -12.33 11.86
C TYR A 176 3.66 -12.38 13.37
N LEU A 177 3.12 -11.44 14.16
CA LEU A 177 3.28 -11.43 15.61
C LEU A 177 2.66 -12.64 16.31
N SER A 178 1.61 -13.23 15.72
CA SER A 178 0.95 -14.45 16.19
C SER A 178 1.54 -15.74 15.60
N ASP A 179 2.66 -15.64 14.85
CA ASP A 179 3.29 -16.75 14.10
C ASP A 179 2.32 -17.50 13.17
N ASN A 180 1.30 -16.79 12.67
CA ASN A 180 0.32 -17.34 11.74
C ASN A 180 0.82 -17.24 10.29
N GLN A 181 1.73 -18.16 9.94
CA GLN A 181 2.38 -18.20 8.63
C GLN A 181 1.40 -18.49 7.48
N ALA A 182 0.35 -19.27 7.73
CA ALA A 182 -0.70 -19.52 6.74
C ALA A 182 -1.43 -18.22 6.37
N LEU A 183 -1.80 -17.40 7.37
CA LEU A 183 -2.44 -16.10 7.13
C LEU A 183 -1.51 -15.12 6.42
N LEU A 184 -0.20 -15.15 6.69
CA LEU A 184 0.80 -14.38 5.96
C LEU A 184 0.85 -14.76 4.47
N LEU A 185 0.88 -16.05 4.14
CA LEU A 185 0.89 -16.54 2.75
C LEU A 185 -0.40 -16.20 1.99
N LEU A 186 -1.50 -15.92 2.69
CA LEU A 186 -2.74 -15.41 2.11
C LEU A 186 -2.75 -13.89 1.95
N THR A 187 -2.10 -13.15 2.85
CA THR A 187 -2.13 -11.67 2.90
C THR A 187 -1.08 -11.04 1.98
N VAL A 188 0.15 -11.57 2.00
CA VAL A 188 1.32 -10.99 1.35
C VAL A 188 1.22 -10.95 -0.19
N PRO A 189 0.62 -11.95 -0.87
CA PRO A 189 0.36 -11.85 -2.32
C PRO A 189 -0.49 -10.64 -2.71
N PHE A 190 -1.50 -10.27 -1.91
CA PHE A 190 -2.29 -9.07 -2.15
C PHE A 190 -1.49 -7.79 -1.94
N LEU A 191 -0.58 -7.75 -0.96
CA LEU A 191 0.36 -6.62 -0.80
C LEU A 191 1.25 -6.45 -2.05
N GLY A 192 1.80 -7.55 -2.59
CA GLY A 192 2.63 -7.53 -3.79
C GLY A 192 1.86 -7.06 -5.02
N GLY A 193 0.68 -7.63 -5.26
CA GLY A 193 -0.20 -7.22 -6.35
C GLY A 193 -0.61 -5.75 -6.24
N LEU A 194 -1.02 -5.29 -5.05
CA LEU A 194 -1.44 -3.90 -4.83
C LEU A 194 -0.30 -2.92 -5.02
N LEU A 195 0.92 -3.23 -4.59
CA LEU A 195 2.07 -2.37 -4.83
C LEU A 195 2.35 -2.22 -6.34
N GLY A 196 2.22 -3.32 -7.09
CA GLY A 196 2.31 -3.32 -8.55
C GLY A 196 1.23 -2.48 -9.21
N PHE A 197 0.00 -2.56 -8.72
CA PHE A 197 -1.14 -1.78 -9.21
C PHE A 197 -1.02 -0.28 -8.87
N LEU A 198 -0.68 0.05 -7.62
CA LEU A 198 -0.58 1.43 -7.13
C LEU A 198 0.46 2.23 -7.92
N ARG A 199 1.51 1.57 -8.44
CA ARG A 199 2.47 2.21 -9.36
C ARG A 199 1.83 2.88 -10.58
N TYR A 200 0.68 2.38 -11.03
CA TYR A 200 -0.04 2.90 -12.19
C TYR A 200 -1.36 3.61 -11.84
N ASN A 201 -1.92 3.35 -10.66
CA ASN A 201 -3.19 3.95 -10.24
C ASN A 201 -3.03 5.24 -9.44
N THR A 202 -1.83 5.50 -8.92
CA THR A 202 -1.63 6.70 -8.13
C THR A 202 -1.71 7.98 -8.97
N TYR A 203 -2.24 9.06 -8.38
CA TYR A 203 -2.47 10.33 -9.07
C TYR A 203 -1.20 10.85 -9.78
N PRO A 204 -1.29 11.24 -11.07
CA PRO A 204 -2.43 11.06 -11.97
C PRO A 204 -2.55 9.60 -12.47
N ALA A 205 -3.71 8.98 -12.27
CA ALA A 205 -3.92 7.57 -12.59
C ALA A 205 -3.79 7.26 -14.09
N ARG A 206 -3.09 6.17 -14.41
CA ARG A 206 -3.00 5.59 -15.75
C ARG A 206 -3.93 4.41 -15.96
N ILE A 207 -4.35 3.78 -14.86
CA ILE A 207 -5.33 2.69 -14.81
C ILE A 207 -6.21 2.88 -13.58
N PHE A 208 -7.46 2.42 -13.65
CA PHE A 208 -8.37 2.34 -12.50
C PHE A 208 -8.52 0.92 -11.99
N MET A 209 -8.85 0.83 -10.70
CA MET A 209 -9.12 -0.43 -10.02
C MET A 209 -10.35 -1.13 -10.63
N GLY A 210 -11.43 -0.37 -10.84
CA GLY A 210 -12.71 -0.91 -11.28
C GLY A 210 -13.47 -1.60 -10.14
N ASP A 211 -14.70 -1.98 -10.45
CA ASP A 211 -15.58 -2.70 -9.51
C ASP A 211 -15.07 -4.11 -9.24
N SER A 212 -14.39 -4.72 -10.22
CA SER A 212 -13.66 -5.98 -10.07
C SER A 212 -12.63 -5.96 -8.93
N GLY A 213 -11.78 -4.92 -8.89
CA GLY A 213 -10.71 -4.84 -7.90
C GLY A 213 -11.20 -4.43 -6.51
N SER A 214 -12.07 -3.43 -6.43
CA SER A 214 -12.49 -2.86 -5.15
C SER A 214 -13.39 -3.82 -4.36
N GLN A 215 -14.28 -4.55 -5.03
CA GLN A 215 -15.08 -5.59 -4.39
C GLN A 215 -14.22 -6.77 -3.94
N LEU A 216 -13.27 -7.22 -4.78
CA LEU A 216 -12.32 -8.27 -4.40
C LEU A 216 -11.54 -7.89 -3.13
N LEU A 217 -11.01 -6.67 -3.06
CA LEU A 217 -10.27 -6.23 -1.87
C LEU A 217 -11.12 -6.18 -0.62
N GLY A 218 -12.35 -5.68 -0.69
CA GLY A 218 -13.23 -5.67 0.47
C GLY A 218 -13.58 -7.08 0.96
N LEU A 219 -13.84 -8.02 0.03
CA LEU A 219 -14.03 -9.43 0.39
C LEU A 219 -12.79 -10.00 1.08
N ILE A 220 -11.61 -9.86 0.46
CA ILE A 220 -10.36 -10.43 0.95
C ILE A 220 -9.96 -9.86 2.30
N MET A 221 -9.99 -8.53 2.47
CA MET A 221 -9.68 -7.93 3.77
C MET A 221 -10.68 -8.35 4.84
N GLY A 222 -11.96 -8.53 4.49
CA GLY A 222 -12.97 -9.09 5.39
C GLY A 222 -12.63 -10.52 5.82
N ILE A 223 -12.29 -11.41 4.88
CA ILE A 223 -11.89 -12.80 5.15
C ILE A 223 -10.67 -12.84 6.06
N LEU A 224 -9.62 -12.10 5.70
CA LEU A 224 -8.36 -12.10 6.45
C LEU A 224 -8.55 -11.50 7.85
N ALA A 225 -9.43 -10.51 8.02
CA ALA A 225 -9.77 -9.97 9.33
C ALA A 225 -10.52 -10.98 10.22
N ILE A 226 -11.40 -11.82 9.65
CA ILE A 226 -12.05 -12.91 10.39
C ILE A 226 -11.00 -13.96 10.79
N LEU A 227 -10.16 -14.40 9.85
CA LEU A 227 -9.12 -15.40 10.13
C LEU A 227 -8.10 -14.92 11.19
N LEU A 228 -7.78 -13.62 11.20
CA LEU A 228 -6.89 -13.03 12.19
C LEU A 228 -7.48 -13.03 13.61
N THR A 229 -8.80 -12.85 13.72
CA THR A 229 -9.51 -12.65 15.00
C THR A 229 -10.30 -13.87 15.46
N ASP A 230 -10.14 -14.98 14.75
CA ASP A 230 -10.70 -16.26 15.13
C ASP A 230 -9.96 -16.77 16.38
N SER A 231 -10.69 -16.89 17.50
CA SER A 231 -10.16 -17.34 18.79
C SER A 231 -9.58 -18.75 18.76
N THR A 232 -9.93 -19.57 17.76
CA THR A 232 -9.34 -20.91 17.57
C THR A 232 -7.99 -20.85 16.84
N ARG A 233 -7.69 -19.75 16.15
CA ARG A 233 -6.52 -19.59 15.26
C ARG A 233 -5.57 -18.45 15.67
N GLY A 234 -6.01 -17.54 16.53
CA GLY A 234 -5.23 -16.36 16.92
C GLY A 234 -5.67 -15.76 18.25
N PRO A 235 -4.80 -14.96 18.90
CA PRO A 235 -5.07 -14.40 20.23
C PRO A 235 -5.88 -13.10 20.21
N TYR A 236 -6.30 -12.62 19.03
CA TYR A 236 -6.83 -11.28 18.85
C TYR A 236 -8.36 -11.23 18.97
N SER A 237 -8.84 -10.14 19.56
CA SER A 237 -10.27 -9.83 19.66
C SER A 237 -10.92 -9.62 18.28
N PRO A 238 -12.14 -10.15 18.02
CA PRO A 238 -12.97 -9.80 16.85
C PRO A 238 -13.21 -8.31 16.67
N ALA A 239 -13.24 -7.54 17.77
CA ALA A 239 -13.42 -6.09 17.72
C ALA A 239 -12.24 -5.37 17.04
N LEU A 240 -11.08 -6.00 16.93
CA LEU A 240 -9.90 -5.41 16.30
C LEU A 240 -10.10 -5.14 14.80
N SER A 241 -10.91 -5.96 14.14
CA SER A 241 -11.28 -5.79 12.72
C SER A 241 -11.93 -4.44 12.44
N LEU A 242 -12.58 -3.83 13.44
CA LEU A 242 -13.20 -2.50 13.32
C LEU A 242 -12.16 -1.40 13.09
N PHE A 243 -10.98 -1.50 13.71
CA PHE A 243 -9.90 -0.53 13.49
C PHE A 243 -9.17 -0.80 12.17
N LEU A 244 -8.95 -2.07 11.83
CA LEU A 244 -8.28 -2.45 10.59
C LEU A 244 -9.06 -2.02 9.35
N LEU A 245 -10.37 -2.30 9.29
CA LEU A 245 -11.24 -1.93 8.18
C LEU A 245 -11.94 -0.57 8.38
N GLY A 246 -11.53 0.17 9.42
CA GLY A 246 -12.39 1.17 10.02
C GLY A 246 -12.76 2.33 9.11
N LEU A 247 -11.82 2.89 8.35
CA LEU A 247 -12.12 4.09 7.56
C LEU A 247 -13.14 3.84 6.42
N PRO A 248 -13.05 2.77 5.60
CA PRO A 248 -14.11 2.41 4.65
C PRO A 248 -15.50 2.24 5.29
N PHE A 249 -15.58 1.58 6.44
CA PHE A 249 -16.85 1.41 7.17
C PHE A 249 -17.35 2.74 7.73
N LEU A 250 -16.47 3.55 8.33
CA LEU A 250 -16.82 4.85 8.90
C LEU A 250 -17.29 5.84 7.82
N ASP A 251 -16.70 5.81 6.62
CA ASP A 251 -17.17 6.66 5.51
C ASP A 251 -18.60 6.25 5.09
N THR A 252 -18.84 4.95 4.93
CA THR A 252 -20.15 4.42 4.54
C THR A 252 -21.22 4.74 5.61
N LEU A 253 -20.89 4.53 6.89
CA LEU A 253 -21.76 4.87 8.02
C LEU A 253 -21.98 6.38 8.15
N GLY A 254 -20.93 7.18 7.93
CA GLY A 254 -20.96 8.64 7.99
C GLY A 254 -21.90 9.24 6.95
N VAL A 255 -21.82 8.75 5.70
CA VAL A 255 -22.72 9.16 4.62
C VAL A 255 -24.16 8.72 4.91
N ALA A 256 -24.38 7.49 5.38
CA ALA A 256 -25.71 7.01 5.74
C ALA A 256 -26.32 7.82 6.90
N GLY A 257 -25.55 8.07 7.96
CA GLY A 257 -26.00 8.84 9.13
C GLY A 257 -26.33 10.29 8.81
N GLN A 258 -25.53 10.95 7.94
CA GLN A 258 -25.86 12.28 7.45
C GLN A 258 -27.18 12.30 6.68
N ARG A 259 -27.45 11.30 5.83
CA ARG A 259 -28.71 11.20 5.08
C ARG A 259 -29.91 11.11 6.02
N LEU A 260 -29.80 10.27 7.06
CA LEU A 260 -30.84 10.17 8.08
C LEU A 260 -31.08 11.53 8.77
N ALA A 261 -30.01 12.25 9.12
CA ALA A 261 -30.11 13.58 9.72
C ALA A 261 -30.72 14.63 8.76
N GLU A 262 -30.53 14.48 7.46
CA GLU A 262 -31.12 15.31 6.41
C GLU A 262 -32.53 14.83 5.97
N GLY A 263 -33.09 13.79 6.59
CA GLY A 263 -34.43 13.25 6.28
C GLY A 263 -34.50 12.40 5.00
N HIS A 264 -33.37 12.02 4.42
CA HIS A 264 -33.30 11.20 3.20
C HIS A 264 -33.06 9.73 3.51
N SER A 265 -33.43 8.85 2.57
CA SER A 265 -33.15 7.41 2.68
C SER A 265 -31.64 7.13 2.68
N PRO A 266 -31.13 6.22 3.52
CA PRO A 266 -29.70 5.87 3.54
C PRO A 266 -29.23 5.19 2.25
N PHE A 267 -30.12 4.67 1.41
CA PHE A 267 -29.81 3.86 0.23
C PHE A 267 -29.75 4.64 -1.10
N THR A 268 -29.97 5.96 -1.09
CA THR A 268 -29.84 6.79 -2.30
C THR A 268 -28.38 7.16 -2.55
N GLY A 269 -27.87 6.94 -3.77
CA GLY A 269 -26.47 7.27 -4.11
C GLY A 269 -26.21 8.78 -4.16
N ASP A 270 -25.13 9.26 -3.52
CA ASP A 270 -24.79 10.69 -3.49
C ASP A 270 -23.27 10.94 -3.30
N ARG A 271 -22.78 12.14 -3.62
CA ARG A 271 -21.36 12.55 -3.65
C ARG A 271 -20.82 13.10 -2.32
N LYS A 272 -21.33 12.64 -1.17
CA LYS A 272 -20.99 13.21 0.15
C LYS A 272 -19.94 12.41 0.94
N HIS A 273 -19.19 11.55 0.26
CA HIS A 273 -18.08 10.79 0.85
C HIS A 273 -16.99 11.70 1.43
N PHE A 274 -16.22 11.18 2.38
CA PHE A 274 -15.22 11.93 3.13
C PHE A 274 -14.27 12.72 2.23
N HIS A 275 -13.80 12.08 1.15
CA HIS A 275 -12.89 12.68 0.20
C HIS A 275 -13.51 13.89 -0.53
N HIS A 276 -14.80 13.83 -0.88
CA HIS A 276 -15.49 14.97 -1.48
C HIS A 276 -15.61 16.14 -0.49
N LYS A 277 -15.89 15.87 0.78
CA LYS A 277 -15.95 16.92 1.81
C LYS A 277 -14.60 17.61 2.01
N LEU A 278 -13.51 16.85 2.04
CA LEU A 278 -12.15 17.39 2.10
C LEU A 278 -11.83 18.28 0.88
N MET A 279 -12.25 17.85 -0.32
CA MET A 279 -12.10 18.63 -1.55
C MET A 279 -12.96 19.90 -1.53
N THR A 280 -14.20 19.83 -1.04
CA THR A 280 -15.08 20.99 -0.89
C THR A 280 -14.56 21.97 0.18
N ALA A 281 -13.90 21.47 1.22
CA ALA A 281 -13.16 22.29 2.19
C ALA A 281 -11.90 22.95 1.58
N GLY A 282 -11.57 22.61 0.34
CA GLY A 282 -10.54 23.26 -0.46
C GLY A 282 -9.16 22.61 -0.39
N LEU A 283 -9.08 21.34 0.03
CA LEU A 283 -7.90 20.50 -0.17
C LEU A 283 -7.81 20.05 -1.63
N SER A 284 -6.59 19.90 -2.14
CA SER A 284 -6.33 19.27 -3.44
C SER A 284 -6.53 17.75 -3.37
N HIS A 285 -6.65 17.11 -4.54
CA HIS A 285 -6.84 15.66 -4.67
C HIS A 285 -5.80 14.87 -3.86
N TYR A 286 -4.53 15.24 -4.04
CA TYR A 286 -3.40 14.64 -3.33
C TYR A 286 -3.47 14.87 -1.81
N GLU A 287 -3.78 16.09 -1.35
CA GLU A 287 -3.88 16.40 0.08
C GLU A 287 -5.00 15.63 0.76
N ALA A 288 -6.15 15.48 0.10
CA ALA A 288 -7.28 14.70 0.61
C ALA A 288 -6.88 13.22 0.81
N VAL A 289 -6.22 12.60 -0.18
CA VAL A 289 -5.74 11.21 -0.09
C VAL A 289 -4.72 11.05 1.05
N THR A 290 -3.76 11.95 1.19
CA THR A 290 -2.74 11.87 2.25
C THR A 290 -3.33 12.00 3.66
N VAL A 291 -4.31 12.89 3.85
CA VAL A 291 -5.03 13.00 5.14
C VAL A 291 -5.74 11.68 5.46
N ILE A 292 -6.42 11.10 4.47
CA ILE A 292 -7.14 9.84 4.63
C ILE A 292 -6.19 8.68 4.97
N TYR A 293 -5.04 8.59 4.29
CA TYR A 293 -4.02 7.60 4.62
C TYR A 293 -3.46 7.77 6.02
N THR A 294 -3.26 9.01 6.46
CA THR A 294 -2.75 9.30 7.81
C THR A 294 -3.75 8.82 8.87
N ILE A 295 -5.04 9.06 8.66
CA ILE A 295 -6.09 8.57 9.57
C ILE A 295 -6.11 7.04 9.58
N GLN A 296 -6.10 6.40 8.41
CA GLN A 296 -6.10 4.93 8.31
C GLN A 296 -4.85 4.31 8.96
N ALA A 297 -3.66 4.88 8.72
CA ALA A 297 -2.42 4.43 9.35
C ALA A 297 -2.50 4.59 10.88
N GLY A 298 -3.10 5.68 11.38
CA GLY A 298 -3.39 5.87 12.80
C GLY A 298 -4.33 4.80 13.36
N MET A 299 -5.40 4.45 12.63
CA MET A 299 -6.33 3.38 13.03
C MET A 299 -5.66 2.01 13.06
N VAL A 300 -4.83 1.68 12.05
CA VAL A 300 -4.03 0.45 12.04
C VAL A 300 -3.01 0.44 13.18
N GLY A 301 -2.37 1.58 13.47
CA GLY A 301 -1.48 1.73 14.62
C GLY A 301 -2.20 1.54 15.95
N LEU A 302 -3.42 2.06 16.10
CA LEU A 302 -4.27 1.79 17.26
C LEU A 302 -4.64 0.31 17.37
N ALA A 303 -4.96 -0.37 16.26
CA ALA A 303 -5.18 -1.82 16.28
C ALA A 303 -3.95 -2.55 16.85
N PHE A 304 -2.75 -2.20 16.41
CA PHE A 304 -1.52 -2.77 16.95
C PHE A 304 -1.35 -2.50 18.46
N LEU A 305 -1.58 -1.27 18.92
CA LEU A 305 -1.45 -0.91 20.35
C LEU A 305 -2.49 -1.61 21.24
N LEU A 306 -3.66 -1.91 20.68
CA LEU A 306 -4.80 -2.49 21.37
C LEU A 306 -4.89 -4.01 21.20
N GLN A 307 -3.95 -4.64 20.49
CA GLN A 307 -4.03 -6.05 20.11
C GLN A 307 -4.22 -7.02 21.30
N TRP A 308 -3.71 -6.65 22.49
CA TRP A 308 -3.82 -7.44 23.74
C TRP A 308 -4.91 -6.94 24.70
N ARG A 309 -5.81 -6.07 24.22
CA ARG A 309 -6.88 -5.49 25.03
C ARG A 309 -8.20 -6.20 24.77
N SER A 310 -9.06 -6.18 25.79
CA SER A 310 -10.39 -6.78 25.71
C SER A 310 -11.35 -5.93 24.88
N ASP A 311 -12.38 -6.59 24.35
CA ASP A 311 -13.48 -5.99 23.60
C ASP A 311 -14.14 -4.84 24.36
N THR A 312 -14.20 -4.95 25.70
CA THR A 312 -14.74 -3.93 26.61
C THR A 312 -14.00 -2.61 26.54
N LEU A 313 -12.75 -2.59 26.07
CA LEU A 313 -11.98 -1.37 25.84
C LEU A 313 -11.97 -0.99 24.35
N ILE A 314 -11.79 -1.98 23.47
CA ILE A 314 -11.67 -1.76 22.02
C ILE A 314 -12.96 -1.15 21.45
N VAL A 315 -14.12 -1.72 21.78
CA VAL A 315 -15.38 -1.28 21.15
C VAL A 315 -15.80 0.12 21.62
N PRO A 316 -15.78 0.48 22.93
CA PRO A 316 -16.10 1.86 23.32
C PRO A 316 -15.15 2.88 22.70
N LEU A 317 -13.85 2.58 22.60
CA LEU A 317 -12.90 3.47 21.95
C LEU A 317 -13.21 3.65 20.46
N TYR A 318 -13.53 2.55 19.76
CA TYR A 318 -13.98 2.62 18.38
C TYR A 318 -15.27 3.42 18.23
N LEU A 319 -16.25 3.23 19.12
CA LEU A 319 -17.50 3.99 19.12
C LEU A 319 -17.27 5.47 19.36
N ILE A 320 -16.36 5.85 20.28
CA ILE A 320 -15.99 7.25 20.50
C ILE A 320 -15.37 7.83 19.23
N LEU A 321 -14.45 7.12 18.58
CA LEU A 321 -13.85 7.55 17.32
C LEU A 321 -14.92 7.68 16.23
N ALA A 322 -15.78 6.68 16.08
CA ALA A 322 -16.86 6.64 15.09
C ALA A 322 -17.85 7.78 15.29
N CYS A 323 -18.30 8.01 16.53
CA CYS A 323 -19.18 9.12 16.88
C CYS A 323 -18.51 10.47 16.65
N THR A 324 -17.22 10.61 16.95
CA THR A 324 -16.46 11.84 16.69
C THR A 324 -16.39 12.13 15.19
N VAL A 325 -16.07 11.11 14.38
CA VAL A 325 -16.06 11.22 12.93
C VAL A 325 -17.46 11.56 12.41
N LEU A 326 -18.50 10.84 12.84
CA LEU A 326 -19.89 11.09 12.45
C LEU A 326 -20.35 12.52 12.83
N ALA A 327 -20.03 12.98 14.03
CA ALA A 327 -20.35 14.34 14.48
C ALA A 327 -19.65 15.39 13.61
N LEU A 328 -18.37 15.19 13.29
CA LEU A 328 -17.65 16.06 12.35
C LEU A 328 -18.27 16.02 10.95
N PHE A 329 -18.72 14.86 10.47
CA PHE A 329 -19.42 14.72 9.20
C PHE A 329 -20.73 15.50 9.16
N ILE A 330 -21.55 15.38 10.20
CA ILE A 330 -22.85 16.06 10.31
C ILE A 330 -22.61 17.57 10.45
N ALA A 331 -21.69 17.99 11.31
CA ALA A 331 -21.34 19.40 11.49
C ALA A 331 -20.78 20.03 10.20
N ALA A 332 -19.96 19.30 9.44
CA ALA A 332 -19.51 19.73 8.12
C ALA A 332 -20.68 19.84 7.12
N GLY A 333 -21.61 18.89 7.15
CA GLY A 333 -22.78 18.86 6.26
C GLY A 333 -23.79 19.97 6.53
N GLN A 334 -23.96 20.36 7.80
CA GLN A 334 -24.85 21.44 8.23
C GLN A 334 -24.21 22.84 8.11
N GLY A 335 -22.96 22.93 7.64
CA GLY A 335 -22.22 24.20 7.58
C GLY A 335 -21.86 24.79 8.94
N LEU A 336 -22.03 24.02 10.03
CA LEU A 336 -21.67 24.39 11.41
C LEU A 336 -20.15 24.46 11.59
N ILE A 337 -19.41 23.66 10.82
CA ILE A 337 -17.98 23.88 10.63
C ILE A 337 -17.86 25.05 9.65
N ALA A 338 -17.80 26.26 10.20
CA ALA A 338 -17.47 27.47 9.45
C ALA A 338 -16.23 27.20 8.59
N ASN A 339 -16.30 27.53 7.29
CA ASN A 339 -15.21 27.42 6.31
C ASN A 339 -13.84 27.69 6.97
N PRO A 340 -13.07 26.66 7.38
CA PRO A 340 -11.87 26.93 8.13
C PRO A 340 -10.75 27.00 7.12
N ILE A 341 -10.64 28.17 6.49
CA ILE A 341 -9.44 28.99 6.40
C ILE A 341 -9.94 30.32 5.78
N PRO A 342 -10.05 31.41 6.57
CA PRO A 342 -10.30 32.75 6.02
C PRO A 342 -9.31 33.03 4.88
N GLN A 343 -9.72 33.63 3.76
CA GLN A 343 -8.79 33.97 2.66
C GLN A 343 -7.54 34.72 3.16
N ALA A 344 -7.66 35.53 4.22
CA ALA A 344 -6.54 36.19 4.89
C ALA A 344 -5.58 35.22 5.60
N VAL A 345 -6.09 34.18 6.26
CA VAL A 345 -5.27 33.07 6.79
C VAL A 345 -4.74 32.20 5.65
N ARG A 346 -5.47 32.04 4.54
CA ARG A 346 -4.97 31.38 3.32
C ARG A 346 -3.82 32.15 2.69
N LEU A 347 -3.88 33.48 2.66
CA LEU A 347 -2.83 34.37 2.15
C LEU A 347 -1.65 34.50 3.12
N ARG A 348 -1.87 34.43 4.44
CA ARG A 348 -0.82 34.51 5.46
C ARG A 348 -0.15 33.16 5.73
N SER A 349 -0.94 32.08 5.72
CA SER A 349 -0.49 30.68 5.66
C SER A 349 0.20 30.42 4.33
N ASN A 350 -0.38 30.81 3.18
CA ASN A 350 0.35 30.76 1.91
C ASN A 350 1.56 31.68 1.91
N LYS A 351 1.60 32.85 2.57
CA LYS A 351 2.84 33.66 2.64
C LYS A 351 3.89 33.06 3.55
N TRP A 352 3.50 32.47 4.68
CA TRP A 352 4.42 31.86 5.64
C TRP A 352 4.90 30.48 5.15
N LEU A 353 3.97 29.61 4.72
CA LEU A 353 4.29 28.39 3.98
C LEU A 353 4.94 28.68 2.64
N SER A 354 4.62 29.75 1.90
CA SER A 354 5.42 30.11 0.73
C SER A 354 6.78 30.64 1.14
N ASN A 355 6.94 31.36 2.24
CA ASN A 355 8.28 31.79 2.68
C ASN A 355 9.13 30.61 3.16
N ILE A 356 8.50 29.56 3.71
CA ILE A 356 9.14 28.30 4.13
C ILE A 356 9.38 27.39 2.91
N ARG A 357 8.38 27.17 2.05
CA ARG A 357 8.43 26.42 0.77
C ARG A 357 9.33 27.10 -0.26
N ASN A 358 9.41 28.43 -0.25
CA ASN A 358 10.33 29.23 -1.07
C ASN A 358 11.63 29.55 -0.31
N GLY A 359 11.81 29.02 0.89
CA GLY A 359 13.11 29.00 1.53
C GLY A 359 14.04 28.13 0.69
N PRO A 360 15.19 28.64 0.19
CA PRO A 360 16.13 27.81 -0.57
C PRO A 360 16.60 26.60 0.24
N TRP A 361 16.60 26.71 1.57
CA TRP A 361 17.00 25.65 2.46
C TRP A 361 16.08 24.41 2.42
N LEU A 362 14.76 24.55 2.32
CA LEU A 362 13.85 23.40 2.40
C LEU A 362 13.62 22.68 1.07
N SER A 363 13.92 23.34 -0.04
CA SER A 363 13.84 22.75 -1.39
C SER A 363 15.20 22.23 -1.86
N ASP A 364 16.28 23.00 -1.63
CA ASP A 364 17.60 22.64 -2.16
C ASP A 364 18.42 21.77 -1.19
N LEU A 365 18.26 21.91 0.13
CA LEU A 365 19.05 21.10 1.08
C LEU A 365 18.73 19.61 0.97
N PRO A 366 17.47 19.15 0.96
CA PRO A 366 17.20 17.72 0.95
C PRO A 366 17.78 17.02 -0.27
N ILE A 367 17.61 17.61 -1.47
CA ILE A 367 18.14 17.02 -2.71
C ILE A 367 19.67 17.08 -2.79
N ARG A 368 20.30 18.16 -2.30
CA ARG A 368 21.77 18.25 -2.21
C ARG A 368 22.33 17.28 -1.18
N PHE A 369 21.64 17.10 -0.06
CA PHE A 369 21.98 16.11 0.96
C PHE A 369 21.94 14.71 0.36
N LEU A 370 20.84 14.33 -0.31
CA LEU A 370 20.74 13.04 -0.99
C LEU A 370 21.83 12.87 -2.05
N ALA A 371 22.14 13.93 -2.82
CA ALA A 371 23.15 13.89 -3.88
C ALA A 371 24.57 13.66 -3.38
N VAL A 372 24.85 13.97 -2.11
CA VAL A 372 26.16 13.74 -1.48
C VAL A 372 26.15 12.43 -0.70
N VAL A 373 25.15 12.26 0.18
CA VAL A 373 25.12 11.15 1.14
C VAL A 373 24.84 9.81 0.46
N VAL A 374 23.94 9.74 -0.52
CA VAL A 374 23.59 8.46 -1.16
C VAL A 374 24.76 7.88 -1.97
N PRO A 375 25.47 8.66 -2.83
CA PRO A 375 26.67 8.16 -3.49
C PRO A 375 27.79 7.78 -2.52
N LEU A 376 28.06 8.59 -1.50
CA LEU A 376 29.08 8.28 -0.48
C LEU A 376 28.74 6.99 0.27
N PHE A 377 27.47 6.83 0.66
CA PHE A 377 26.96 5.62 1.29
C PHE A 377 27.20 4.40 0.40
N LEU A 378 26.84 4.46 -0.89
CA LEU A 378 27.05 3.34 -1.81
C LEU A 378 28.54 3.01 -2.00
N ILE A 379 29.39 4.02 -2.12
CA ILE A 379 30.85 3.85 -2.28
C ILE A 379 31.45 3.17 -1.04
N ALA A 380 31.08 3.64 0.16
CA ALA A 380 31.55 3.06 1.42
C ALA A 380 30.98 1.65 1.65
N SER A 381 29.72 1.42 1.25
CA SER A 381 29.00 0.17 1.50
C SER A 381 29.63 -1.04 0.80
N VAL A 382 30.40 -0.83 -0.29
CA VAL A 382 31.19 -1.87 -0.98
C VAL A 382 32.14 -2.60 -0.03
N PHE A 383 32.65 -1.92 1.00
CA PHE A 383 33.63 -2.49 1.92
C PHE A 383 33.02 -3.20 3.13
N LEU A 384 31.69 -3.14 3.30
CA LEU A 384 31.02 -3.67 4.49
C LEU A 384 30.81 -5.20 4.46
N PRO A 385 30.39 -5.83 3.35
CA PRO A 385 30.18 -7.29 3.32
C PRO A 385 31.45 -8.05 3.69
N ALA A 386 31.32 -9.12 4.49
CA ALA A 386 32.47 -9.96 4.85
C ALA A 386 32.85 -10.91 3.70
N SER A 387 31.86 -11.49 3.04
CA SER A 387 31.99 -12.31 1.84
C SER A 387 30.85 -12.01 0.88
N ILE A 388 31.06 -12.25 -0.41
CA ILE A 388 30.06 -12.05 -1.47
C ILE A 388 29.81 -13.38 -2.16
N PRO A 389 28.56 -13.87 -2.24
CA PRO A 389 28.24 -15.11 -2.94
C PRO A 389 28.67 -15.09 -4.42
N ASP A 390 29.12 -16.23 -4.94
CA ASP A 390 29.59 -16.37 -6.32
C ASP A 390 28.53 -15.96 -7.36
N ASP A 391 27.25 -16.25 -7.10
CA ASP A 391 26.14 -15.86 -7.96
C ASP A 391 26.01 -14.34 -8.08
N VAL A 392 26.12 -13.64 -6.94
CA VAL A 392 26.07 -12.17 -6.88
C VAL A 392 27.26 -11.57 -7.63
N ARG A 393 28.44 -12.20 -7.55
CA ARG A 393 29.63 -11.80 -8.31
C ARG A 393 29.39 -11.88 -9.81
N TYR A 394 28.93 -13.02 -10.34
CA TYR A 394 28.74 -13.19 -11.78
C TYR A 394 27.68 -12.23 -12.34
N ILE A 395 26.57 -12.05 -11.61
CA ILE A 395 25.54 -11.10 -11.99
C ILE A 395 26.09 -9.66 -11.96
N SER A 396 26.93 -9.31 -10.97
CA SER A 396 27.53 -7.97 -10.88
C SER A 396 28.50 -7.69 -12.04
N ILE A 397 29.28 -8.68 -12.50
CA ILE A 397 30.14 -8.56 -13.68
C ILE A 397 29.31 -8.32 -14.95
N ALA A 398 28.24 -9.10 -15.14
CA ALA A 398 27.35 -8.95 -16.29
C ALA A 398 26.67 -7.57 -16.30
N LEU A 399 26.18 -7.12 -15.14
CA LEU A 399 25.58 -5.79 -14.99
C LEU A 399 26.60 -4.67 -15.18
N PHE A 400 27.84 -4.83 -14.69
CA PHE A 400 28.91 -3.85 -14.89
C PHE A 400 29.17 -3.64 -16.38
N ALA A 401 29.31 -4.74 -17.14
CA ALA A 401 29.47 -4.69 -18.59
C ALA A 401 28.27 -4.03 -19.28
N ALA A 402 27.04 -4.36 -18.88
CA ALA A 402 25.82 -3.77 -19.44
C ALA A 402 25.71 -2.26 -19.16
N VAL A 403 26.04 -1.80 -17.94
CA VAL A 403 26.04 -0.38 -17.58
C VAL A 403 27.14 0.37 -18.34
N LEU A 404 28.34 -0.20 -18.43
CA LEU A 404 29.45 0.39 -19.17
C LEU A 404 29.11 0.54 -20.66
N PHE A 405 28.53 -0.51 -21.26
CA PHE A 405 28.05 -0.49 -22.64
C PHE A 405 26.94 0.56 -22.85
N GLY A 406 25.95 0.61 -21.95
CA GLY A 406 24.88 1.60 -22.01
C GLY A 406 25.37 3.04 -21.93
N LEU A 407 26.39 3.30 -21.10
CA LEU A 407 26.99 4.64 -20.94
C LEU A 407 27.84 5.07 -22.14
N THR A 408 28.48 4.12 -22.83
CA THR A 408 29.45 4.40 -23.91
C THR A 408 28.86 4.28 -25.31
N VAL A 409 28.08 3.23 -25.58
CA VAL A 409 27.58 2.88 -26.92
C VAL A 409 26.17 3.39 -27.16
N LEU A 410 25.30 3.34 -26.14
CA LEU A 410 23.89 3.70 -26.26
C LEU A 410 23.47 4.83 -25.30
N PRO A 411 24.04 6.05 -25.43
CA PRO A 411 23.83 7.14 -24.48
C PRO A 411 22.35 7.57 -24.33
N LYS A 412 21.53 7.35 -25.36
CA LYS A 412 20.07 7.57 -25.30
C LYS A 412 19.34 6.61 -24.36
N LEU A 413 19.87 5.39 -24.19
CA LEU A 413 19.33 4.36 -23.29
C LEU A 413 20.07 4.28 -21.95
N ALA A 414 21.15 5.05 -21.77
CA ALA A 414 21.93 5.09 -20.54
C ALA A 414 21.10 5.20 -19.24
N PRO A 415 20.00 5.99 -19.16
CA PRO A 415 19.18 6.04 -17.96
C PRO A 415 18.59 4.69 -17.53
N TYR A 416 18.22 3.83 -18.48
CA TYR A 416 17.67 2.51 -18.18
C TYR A 416 18.75 1.57 -17.64
N PHE A 417 19.94 1.60 -18.24
CA PHE A 417 21.07 0.79 -17.80
C PHE A 417 21.56 1.23 -16.41
N VAL A 418 21.76 2.53 -16.19
CA VAL A 418 22.18 3.07 -14.88
C VAL A 418 21.14 2.77 -13.80
N ARG A 419 19.84 2.88 -14.11
CA ARG A 419 18.76 2.51 -13.18
C ARG A 419 18.83 1.02 -12.81
N GLY A 420 18.96 0.14 -13.81
CA GLY A 420 19.10 -1.30 -13.57
C GLY A 420 20.33 -1.63 -12.70
N GLY A 421 21.47 -1.02 -13.00
CA GLY A 421 22.71 -1.19 -12.25
C GLY A 421 22.62 -0.70 -10.80
N LEU A 422 22.06 0.49 -10.57
CA LEU A 422 21.86 1.02 -9.22
C LEU A 422 20.87 0.19 -8.42
N TYR A 423 19.74 -0.22 -9.01
CA TYR A 423 18.69 -0.93 -8.28
C TYR A 423 19.14 -2.34 -7.90
N ILE A 424 19.64 -3.09 -8.88
CA ILE A 424 20.09 -4.47 -8.64
C ILE A 424 21.38 -4.47 -7.82
N GLY A 425 22.33 -3.59 -8.14
CA GLY A 425 23.61 -3.48 -7.42
C GLY A 425 23.43 -3.06 -5.96
N SER A 426 22.62 -2.05 -5.67
CA SER A 426 22.34 -1.65 -4.28
C SER A 426 21.55 -2.71 -3.51
N THR A 427 20.69 -3.49 -4.18
CA THR A 427 19.97 -4.62 -3.55
C THR A 427 20.95 -5.68 -3.06
N PHE A 428 21.86 -6.11 -3.93
CA PHE A 428 22.89 -7.07 -3.56
C PHE A 428 23.85 -6.54 -2.50
N LEU A 429 24.22 -5.26 -2.61
CA LEU A 429 25.07 -4.61 -1.64
C LEU A 429 24.43 -4.57 -0.25
N LEU A 430 23.16 -4.18 -0.18
CA LEU A 430 22.40 -4.12 1.06
C LEU A 430 22.25 -5.54 1.64
N TYR A 431 21.97 -6.53 0.80
CA TYR A 431 21.78 -7.93 1.22
C TYR A 431 23.07 -8.51 1.81
N ALA A 432 24.20 -8.31 1.12
CA ALA A 432 25.50 -8.77 1.59
C ALA A 432 25.99 -7.97 2.82
N SER A 433 25.57 -6.72 2.99
CA SER A 433 25.88 -5.91 4.17
C SER A 433 25.09 -6.32 5.42
N ASP A 434 23.89 -6.87 5.26
CA ASP A 434 23.07 -7.32 6.38
C ASP A 434 23.67 -8.59 7.02
N ALA A 435 24.46 -9.36 6.28
CA ALA A 435 25.23 -10.52 6.76
C ALA A 435 26.67 -10.17 7.23
N SER A 436 26.98 -8.88 7.45
CA SER A 436 28.34 -8.43 7.78
C SER A 436 28.68 -8.44 9.27
N TRP A 437 29.99 -8.40 9.56
CA TRP A 437 30.55 -8.28 10.92
C TRP A 437 30.05 -7.06 11.69
N MET A 438 29.58 -6.02 10.99
CA MET A 438 29.07 -4.78 11.61
C MET A 438 27.85 -5.01 12.49
N GLN A 439 27.03 -6.03 12.20
CA GLN A 439 25.89 -6.41 13.03
C GLN A 439 26.31 -6.77 14.47
N ALA A 440 27.56 -7.22 14.67
CA ALA A 440 28.09 -7.65 15.95
C ALA A 440 28.80 -6.54 16.76
N VAL A 441 29.04 -5.36 16.19
CA VAL A 441 29.86 -4.30 16.82
C VAL A 441 29.01 -3.06 17.13
N ALA A 442 28.49 -2.96 18.35
CA ALA A 442 27.81 -1.75 18.81
C ALA A 442 28.78 -0.55 18.85
N PRO A 443 28.37 0.68 18.42
CA PRO A 443 27.00 1.11 18.07
C PRO A 443 26.72 1.13 16.55
N ILE A 444 27.50 0.43 15.73
CA ILE A 444 27.48 0.55 14.27
C ILE A 444 26.08 0.26 13.65
N PRO A 445 25.33 -0.78 14.08
CA PRO A 445 23.99 -1.03 13.56
C PRO A 445 23.01 0.12 13.83
N MET A 446 23.07 0.71 15.02
CA MET A 446 22.22 1.85 15.40
C MET A 446 22.50 3.05 14.49
N THR A 447 23.77 3.36 14.22
CA THR A 447 24.15 4.45 13.31
C THR A 447 23.63 4.19 11.88
N TYR A 448 23.67 2.94 11.42
CA TYR A 448 23.15 2.53 10.12
C TYR A 448 21.64 2.74 10.01
N HIS A 449 20.85 2.35 11.02
CA HIS A 449 19.41 2.58 11.03
C HIS A 449 19.06 4.07 11.10
N VAL A 450 19.78 4.85 11.90
CA VAL A 450 19.58 6.31 12.01
C VAL A 450 19.85 6.99 10.67
N LEU A 451 20.90 6.58 9.94
CA LEU A 451 21.19 7.12 8.59
C LEU A 451 20.01 6.90 7.64
N PHE A 452 19.44 5.70 7.60
CA PHE A 452 18.28 5.41 6.75
C PHE A 452 17.01 6.16 7.19
N GLY A 453 16.81 6.38 8.50
CA GLY A 453 15.77 7.25 9.01
C GLY A 453 15.93 8.70 8.52
N ILE A 454 17.15 9.24 8.56
CA ILE A 454 17.47 10.58 8.04
C ILE A 454 17.24 10.64 6.52
N LEU A 455 17.70 9.63 5.77
CA LEU A 455 17.47 9.55 4.32
C LEU A 455 15.97 9.52 4.01
N ALA A 456 15.17 8.75 4.74
CA ALA A 456 13.72 8.71 4.57
C ALA A 456 13.08 10.10 4.80
N ILE A 457 13.50 10.82 5.84
CA ILE A 457 13.05 12.20 6.11
C ILE A 457 13.48 13.15 4.98
N MET A 458 14.71 13.05 4.49
CA MET A 458 15.18 13.91 3.38
C MET A 458 14.44 13.62 2.09
N VAL A 459 14.16 12.35 1.80
CA VAL A 459 13.31 11.90 0.69
C VAL A 459 11.91 12.50 0.82
N LEU A 460 11.29 12.49 2.01
CA LEU A 460 9.99 13.16 2.26
C LEU A 460 10.04 14.67 2.02
N LEU A 461 11.07 15.33 2.53
CA LEU A 461 11.21 16.78 2.39
C LEU A 461 11.39 17.15 0.92
N CYS A 462 12.21 16.39 0.19
CA CYS A 462 12.42 16.58 -1.25
C CYS A 462 11.11 16.40 -2.03
N MET A 463 10.35 15.36 -1.72
CA MET A 463 9.04 15.12 -2.31
C MET A 463 8.03 16.22 -1.99
N ARG A 464 7.93 16.63 -0.71
CA ARG A 464 6.91 17.60 -0.26
C ARG A 464 7.16 19.01 -0.77
N PHE A 465 8.42 19.42 -0.95
CA PHE A 465 8.81 20.79 -1.25
C PHE A 465 9.42 20.97 -2.63
N ASP A 466 9.19 20.05 -3.57
CA ASP A 466 9.66 20.22 -4.94
C ASP A 466 9.05 21.48 -5.58
N ARG A 467 9.93 22.41 -5.98
CA ARG A 467 9.59 23.75 -6.46
C ARG A 467 9.10 23.75 -7.90
N GLN A 468 9.46 22.76 -8.69
CA GLN A 468 9.17 22.77 -10.13
C GLN A 468 7.99 21.89 -10.52
N ASN A 469 7.25 21.30 -9.55
CA ASN A 469 6.26 20.25 -9.82
C ASN A 469 6.81 19.16 -10.76
N ARG A 470 8.13 18.94 -10.75
CA ARG A 470 8.82 17.92 -11.55
C ARG A 470 8.55 16.55 -10.94
N PHE A 471 8.43 16.52 -9.62
CA PHE A 471 7.87 15.44 -8.83
C PHE A 471 6.36 15.63 -8.71
N GLN A 472 5.61 14.88 -9.51
CA GLN A 472 4.27 14.50 -9.10
C GLN A 472 4.44 13.45 -8.02
N THR A 473 4.45 13.88 -6.76
CA THR A 473 4.51 12.95 -5.64
C THR A 473 3.30 12.04 -5.71
N THR A 474 3.57 10.76 -5.83
CA THR A 474 2.51 9.77 -5.92
C THR A 474 2.12 9.42 -4.48
N PRO A 475 0.82 9.33 -4.11
CA PRO A 475 0.38 8.62 -2.91
C PRO A 475 1.13 7.31 -2.59
N LEU A 476 1.67 6.59 -3.58
CA LEU A 476 2.57 5.46 -3.39
C LEU A 476 3.90 5.85 -2.74
N ASP A 477 4.48 7.00 -3.07
CA ASP A 477 5.73 7.45 -2.47
C ASP A 477 5.53 7.84 -0.99
N TYR A 478 4.38 8.45 -0.65
CA TYR A 478 4.01 8.68 0.75
C TYR A 478 3.73 7.39 1.50
N LEU A 479 3.07 6.42 0.86
CA LEU A 479 2.85 5.09 1.42
C LEU A 479 4.17 4.37 1.70
N MET A 480 5.09 4.42 0.74
CA MET A 480 6.44 3.87 0.85
C MET A 480 7.21 4.51 1.99
N VAL A 481 7.06 5.81 2.20
CA VAL A 481 7.71 6.45 3.36
C VAL A 481 6.97 6.23 4.67
N CYS A 482 5.64 6.22 4.70
CA CYS A 482 4.89 5.82 5.90
C CYS A 482 5.33 4.43 6.36
N LEU A 483 5.49 3.49 5.43
CA LEU A 483 6.05 2.18 5.72
C LEU A 483 7.49 2.30 6.24
N ALA A 484 8.37 3.04 5.56
CA ALA A 484 9.77 3.22 5.98
C ALA A 484 9.95 3.91 7.34
N VAL A 485 8.99 4.75 7.76
CA VAL A 485 8.98 5.43 9.06
C VAL A 485 8.38 4.52 10.13
N ILE A 486 7.31 3.78 9.84
CA ILE A 486 6.64 2.92 10.81
C ILE A 486 7.46 1.66 11.10
N PHE A 487 8.07 1.06 10.07
CA PHE A 487 8.75 -0.23 10.17
C PHE A 487 9.87 -0.29 11.22
N PRO A 488 10.75 0.72 11.35
CA PRO A 488 11.80 0.74 12.38
C PRO A 488 11.28 0.83 13.83
N PHE A 489 10.03 1.26 14.05
CA PHE A 489 9.42 1.35 15.39
C PHE A 489 8.57 0.12 15.73
N LEU A 490 8.46 -0.84 14.81
CA LEU A 490 7.84 -2.13 15.10
C LEU A 490 8.78 -2.89 16.07
N PRO A 491 8.28 -3.38 17.23
CA PRO A 491 9.12 -4.10 18.18
C PRO A 491 9.84 -5.27 17.51
N GLU A 492 11.04 -5.61 17.97
CA GLU A 492 11.88 -6.69 17.44
C GLU A 492 11.08 -8.00 17.35
N VAL A 493 10.56 -8.29 16.16
CA VAL A 493 9.86 -9.54 15.87
C VAL A 493 10.85 -10.42 15.14
N SER A 494 11.20 -11.59 15.70
CA SER A 494 12.08 -12.67 15.19
C SER A 494 13.19 -12.30 14.18
N THR A 495 14.41 -12.78 14.44
CA THR A 495 15.65 -12.38 13.73
C THR A 495 15.63 -12.53 12.20
N ASP A 496 14.74 -13.36 11.62
CA ASP A 496 14.69 -13.65 10.18
C ASP A 496 13.69 -12.82 9.36
N ILE A 497 12.63 -12.25 9.96
CA ILE A 497 11.60 -11.50 9.22
C ILE A 497 11.64 -10.00 9.54
N SER A 498 12.06 -9.59 10.75
CA SER A 498 12.35 -8.17 11.03
C SER A 498 13.47 -7.62 10.16
N SER A 499 14.52 -8.43 9.94
CA SER A 499 15.60 -8.12 9.01
C SER A 499 15.07 -7.89 7.60
N LEU A 500 14.14 -8.74 7.12
CA LEU A 500 13.62 -8.69 5.76
C LEU A 500 12.75 -7.44 5.47
N GLY A 501 11.94 -7.00 6.44
CA GLY A 501 11.16 -5.79 6.26
C GLY A 501 11.95 -4.49 6.49
N LEU A 502 12.94 -4.50 7.38
CA LEU A 502 13.86 -3.38 7.55
C LEU A 502 14.78 -3.23 6.33
N PHE A 503 15.18 -4.37 5.75
CA PHE A 503 15.84 -4.47 4.45
C PHE A 503 14.97 -3.87 3.34
N ALA A 504 13.68 -4.25 3.27
CA ALA A 504 12.76 -3.69 2.29
C ALA A 504 12.58 -2.16 2.46
N ALA A 505 12.44 -1.66 3.69
CA ALA A 505 12.35 -0.23 3.98
C ALA A 505 13.60 0.54 3.52
N LYS A 506 14.80 -0.01 3.80
CA LYS A 506 16.08 0.54 3.33
C LYS A 506 16.14 0.59 1.80
N LEU A 507 15.73 -0.48 1.10
CA LEU A 507 15.68 -0.51 -0.37
C LEU A 507 14.72 0.53 -0.93
N ILE A 508 13.52 0.66 -0.35
CA ILE A 508 12.54 1.66 -0.74
C ILE A 508 13.13 3.07 -0.65
N VAL A 509 13.78 3.40 0.46
CA VAL A 509 14.42 4.72 0.66
C VAL A 509 15.53 4.96 -0.37
N LEU A 510 16.36 3.95 -0.64
CA LEU A 510 17.42 4.05 -1.66
C LEU A 510 16.85 4.22 -3.07
N PHE A 511 15.86 3.43 -3.46
CA PHE A 511 15.24 3.49 -4.78
C PHE A 511 14.54 4.84 -5.02
N LEU A 512 13.81 5.32 -4.01
CA LEU A 512 13.22 6.67 -4.04
C LEU A 512 14.31 7.73 -4.17
N SER A 513 15.41 7.59 -3.42
CA SER A 513 16.54 8.52 -3.51
C SER A 513 17.18 8.52 -4.91
N PHE A 514 17.35 7.35 -5.54
CA PHE A 514 17.88 7.27 -6.90
C PHE A 514 16.95 7.92 -7.91
N GLU A 515 15.65 7.69 -7.80
CA GLU A 515 14.66 8.30 -8.70
C GLU A 515 14.67 9.83 -8.54
N LEU A 516 14.77 10.32 -7.30
CA LEU A 516 14.95 11.75 -6.98
C LEU A 516 16.20 12.33 -7.66
N LEU A 517 17.34 11.65 -7.53
CA LEU A 517 18.61 12.11 -8.08
C LEU A 517 18.68 12.02 -9.61
N MET A 518 18.13 10.98 -10.23
CA MET A 518 18.15 10.80 -11.68
C MET A 518 17.27 11.84 -12.39
N GLN A 519 16.15 12.25 -11.79
CA GLN A 519 15.29 13.27 -12.36
C GLN A 519 15.86 14.68 -12.17
N GLU A 520 16.35 15.02 -10.97
CA GLU A 520 16.93 16.34 -10.72
C GLU A 520 18.22 16.55 -11.50
N PHE A 521 19.07 15.53 -11.55
CA PHE A 521 20.38 15.58 -12.18
C PHE A 521 20.45 14.75 -13.47
N SER A 522 19.42 14.83 -14.31
CA SER A 522 19.42 14.21 -15.65
C SER A 522 20.66 14.59 -16.49
N ASN A 523 21.20 15.80 -16.29
CA ASN A 523 22.44 16.26 -16.92
C ASN A 523 23.73 15.65 -16.30
N ARG A 524 23.67 15.06 -15.10
CA ARG A 524 24.78 14.38 -14.43
C ARG A 524 24.61 12.85 -14.40
N MET A 525 23.82 12.28 -15.31
CA MET A 525 23.63 10.82 -15.40
C MET A 525 24.94 10.03 -15.51
N ARG A 526 26.00 10.63 -16.10
CA ARG A 526 27.34 10.02 -16.10
C ARG A 526 27.93 9.85 -14.70
N GLN A 527 27.70 10.78 -13.78
CA GLN A 527 28.20 10.70 -12.40
C GLN A 527 27.50 9.59 -11.62
N LEU A 528 26.17 9.48 -11.75
CA LEU A 528 25.41 8.36 -11.16
C LEU A 528 25.78 7.02 -11.81
N GLY A 529 26.07 7.02 -13.12
CA GLY A 529 26.61 5.86 -13.82
C GLY A 529 27.96 5.40 -13.28
N LEU A 530 28.87 6.33 -12.95
CA LEU A 530 30.15 6.01 -12.31
C LEU A 530 29.97 5.40 -10.92
N VAL A 531 29.02 5.90 -10.13
CA VAL A 531 28.67 5.31 -8.81
C VAL A 531 28.13 3.89 -9.00
N SER A 532 27.25 3.68 -9.99
CA SER A 532 26.75 2.34 -10.32
C SER A 532 27.87 1.38 -10.73
N LEU A 533 28.80 1.84 -11.57
CA LEU A 533 29.96 1.05 -11.99
C LEU A 533 30.88 0.72 -10.81
N TRP A 534 31.10 1.68 -9.90
CA TRP A 534 31.88 1.45 -8.67
C TRP A 534 31.27 0.36 -7.80
N VAL A 535 29.96 0.42 -7.54
CA VAL A 535 29.27 -0.61 -6.74
C VAL A 535 29.40 -1.99 -7.38
N LEU A 536 29.12 -2.10 -8.67
CA LEU A 536 29.15 -3.38 -9.38
C LEU A 536 30.57 -3.94 -9.50
N LEU A 537 31.57 -3.09 -9.74
CA LEU A 537 32.98 -3.48 -9.74
C LEU A 537 33.42 -3.95 -8.35
N GLY A 538 33.02 -3.21 -7.31
CA GLY A 538 33.29 -3.55 -5.93
C GLY A 538 32.74 -4.93 -5.56
N LEU A 539 31.49 -5.20 -5.91
CA LEU A 539 30.87 -6.51 -5.71
C LEU A 539 31.56 -7.62 -6.52
N ALA A 540 31.99 -7.33 -7.75
CA ALA A 540 32.67 -8.28 -8.60
C ALA A 540 34.07 -8.66 -8.08
N VAL A 541 34.88 -7.67 -7.69
CA VAL A 541 36.26 -7.87 -7.21
C VAL A 541 36.28 -8.49 -5.82
N ARG A 542 35.39 -8.06 -4.93
CA ARG A 542 35.31 -8.63 -3.58
C ARG A 542 34.67 -10.00 -3.51
N GLY A 543 34.04 -10.48 -4.59
CA GLY A 543 33.70 -11.90 -4.71
C GLY A 543 34.89 -12.80 -5.06
N TRP A 544 36.08 -12.25 -5.30
CA TRP A 544 37.33 -13.00 -5.53
C TRP A 544 38.22 -13.09 -4.29
N LEU A 545 38.06 -12.14 -3.35
CA LEU A 545 38.82 -12.00 -2.11
C LEU A 545 38.02 -12.59 -0.96
#